data_AF-A0A388QQ53-F1
#
_entry.id   AF-A0A388QQ53-F1
#
_cell.length_a   1.000
_cell.length_b   1.000
_cell.length_c   1.000
_cell.angle_alpha   90.00
_cell.angle_beta   90.00
_cell.angle_gamma   90.00
#
_symmetry.space_group_name_H-M   'P 1'
#
loop_
_entity.id
_entity.type
_entity.pdbx_description
1 polymer ?
#
loop_
_entity_poly.entity_id
_entity_poly.type
_entity_poly.pdbx_seq_one_letter_code
_entity_poly.pdbx_strand_id
1 'polypeptide(L)'
;MWPPSEFCNQCFKEVSWRKRSHEGIIIEFSKQNEDYFCLVEIENTIKIIGKVSSGIPNTGQHVKIEKCGINDENYYFEMSLI
;
A
#
# COMPACT_ATOMS: atom_id res chain seq x y z
N MET A 1 -0.98 -10.30 5.80
CA MET A 1 0.43 -9.89 5.90
C MET A 1 0.86 -9.33 4.55
N TRP A 2 1.91 -8.51 4.52
CA TRP A 2 2.46 -7.99 3.29
C TRP A 2 3.99 -8.01 3.33
N PRO A 3 4.68 -8.48 2.27
CA PRO A 3 4.13 -9.15 1.08
C PRO A 3 3.33 -10.43 1.41
N PRO A 4 2.54 -10.98 0.47
CA PRO A 4 1.80 -12.21 0.70
C PRO A 4 2.74 -13.37 1.06
N SER A 5 2.31 -14.23 1.98
CA SER A 5 3.04 -15.42 2.42
C SER A 5 2.03 -16.48 2.85
N GLU A 6 2.39 -17.76 2.73
CA GLU A 6 1.54 -18.88 3.14
C GLU A 6 1.48 -19.04 4.68
N PHE A 7 2.49 -18.54 5.40
CA PHE A 7 2.64 -18.72 6.84
C PHE A 7 2.81 -17.38 7.57
N CYS A 8 2.20 -17.26 8.75
CA CYS A 8 2.33 -16.07 9.60
C CYS A 8 3.79 -15.89 10.09
N ASN A 9 4.34 -14.69 9.96
CA ASN A 9 5.71 -14.37 10.39
C ASN A 9 5.89 -14.31 11.92
N GLN A 10 4.81 -14.34 12.70
CA GLN A 10 4.86 -14.33 14.17
C GLN A 10 4.64 -15.73 14.78
N CYS A 11 3.73 -16.53 14.22
CA CYS A 11 3.33 -17.81 14.82
C CYS A 11 3.48 -19.03 13.91
N PHE A 12 3.94 -18.85 12.66
CA PHE A 12 4.20 -19.90 11.67
C PHE A 12 3.00 -20.77 11.28
N LYS A 13 1.77 -20.37 11.65
CA LYS A 13 0.53 -21.01 11.19
C LYS A 13 0.12 -20.51 9.81
N GLU A 14 -0.66 -21.32 9.10
CA GLU A 14 -1.28 -20.94 7.82
C GLU A 14 -2.10 -19.65 7.95
N VAL A 15 -2.09 -18.82 6.90
CA VAL A 15 -2.86 -17.58 6.84
C VAL A 15 -4.06 -17.71 5.89
N SER A 16 -5.12 -16.96 6.20
CA SER A 16 -6.31 -16.86 5.34
C SER A 16 -6.43 -15.46 4.73
N TRP A 17 -6.94 -15.37 3.50
CA TRP A 17 -7.27 -14.10 2.86
C TRP A 17 -8.42 -13.38 3.56
N ARG A 18 -8.32 -12.05 3.65
CA ARG A 18 -9.36 -11.19 4.25
C ARG A 18 -9.58 -9.97 3.36
N LYS A 19 -10.86 -9.65 3.05
CA LYS A 19 -11.24 -8.40 2.39
C LYS A 19 -11.22 -7.25 3.41
N ARG A 20 -10.58 -6.13 3.09
CA ARG A 20 -10.36 -5.02 4.02
C ARG A 20 -10.48 -3.64 3.37
N SER A 21 -10.33 -2.61 4.23
CA SER A 21 -10.38 -1.21 3.84
C SER A 21 -9.42 -0.93 2.68
N HIS A 22 -9.87 -0.08 1.76
CA HIS A 22 -9.04 0.43 0.66
C HIS A 22 -8.38 1.76 1.05
N GLU A 23 -8.32 2.09 2.34
CA GLU A 23 -7.76 3.36 2.83
C GLU A 23 -6.53 3.11 3.72
N GLY A 24 -5.61 4.07 3.70
CA GLY A 24 -4.41 4.06 4.53
C GLY A 24 -3.88 5.46 4.78
N ILE A 25 -2.77 5.56 5.51
CA ILE A 25 -2.11 6.81 5.89
C ILE A 25 -0.70 6.81 5.30
N ILE A 26 -0.31 7.90 4.64
CA ILE A 26 1.06 8.10 4.15
C ILE A 26 1.99 8.24 5.35
N ILE A 27 2.95 7.34 5.49
CA ILE A 27 4.00 7.44 6.50
C ILE A 27 5.27 8.07 5.93
N GLU A 28 5.57 7.82 4.65
CA GLU A 28 6.70 8.43 3.93
C GLU A 28 6.36 8.55 2.43
N PHE A 29 7.00 9.47 1.72
CA PHE A 29 6.88 9.58 0.27
C PHE A 29 8.18 10.04 -0.39
N SER A 30 8.32 9.73 -1.67
CA SER A 30 9.41 10.18 -2.52
C SER A 30 8.89 10.62 -3.89
N LYS A 31 9.69 11.39 -4.62
CA LYS A 31 9.40 11.84 -5.97
C LYS A 31 10.44 11.29 -6.94
N GLN A 32 9.98 10.73 -8.05
CA GLN A 32 10.83 10.35 -9.18
C GLN A 32 10.24 10.95 -10.45
N ASN A 33 11.00 11.80 -11.13
CA ASN A 33 10.49 12.60 -12.25
C ASN A 33 9.22 13.36 -11.85
N GLU A 34 8.08 13.15 -12.51
CA GLU A 34 6.81 13.78 -12.14
C GLU A 34 5.91 12.91 -11.25
N ASP A 35 6.37 11.72 -10.87
CA ASP A 35 5.59 10.76 -10.12
C ASP A 35 5.93 10.80 -8.62
N TYR A 36 4.89 10.72 -7.79
CA TYR A 36 5.02 10.53 -6.35
C TYR A 36 4.75 9.08 -5.98
N PHE A 37 5.63 8.52 -5.17
CA PHE A 37 5.50 7.19 -4.59
C PHE A 37 5.38 7.32 -3.08
N CYS A 38 4.38 6.68 -2.49
CA CYS A 38 4.11 6.76 -1.06
C CYS A 38 4.22 5.39 -0.41
N LEU A 39 4.87 5.34 0.75
CA LEU A 39 4.76 4.25 1.70
C LEU A 39 3.52 4.52 2.57
N VAL A 40 2.54 3.63 2.49
CA VAL A 40 1.21 3.78 3.09
C VAL A 40 0.98 2.67 4.10
N GLU A 41 0.54 3.05 5.29
CA GLU A 41 0.11 2.12 6.34
C GLU A 41 -1.41 1.93 6.32
N ILE A 42 -1.85 0.67 6.31
CA ILE A 42 -3.25 0.23 6.26
C ILE A 42 -3.53 -0.60 7.50
N GLU A 43 -4.62 -0.28 8.21
CA GLU A 43 -5.04 -0.96 9.45
C GLU A 43 -3.89 -1.18 10.46
N ASN A 44 -2.97 -0.21 10.57
CA ASN A 44 -1.82 -0.21 11.50
C ASN A 44 -0.91 -1.45 11.40
N THR A 45 -0.96 -2.18 10.28
CA THR A 45 -0.30 -3.49 10.16
C THR A 45 0.33 -3.72 8.80
N ILE A 46 -0.31 -3.26 7.72
CA ILE A 46 0.14 -3.51 6.36
C ILE A 46 0.78 -2.24 5.81
N LYS A 47 2.03 -2.33 5.35
CA LYS A 47 2.75 -1.23 4.71
C LYS A 47 2.99 -1.56 3.25
N ILE A 48 2.43 -0.75 2.35
CA ILE A 48 2.57 -0.92 0.90
C ILE A 48 3.21 0.32 0.29
N ILE A 49 3.90 0.13 -0.83
CA ILE A 49 4.36 1.23 -1.68
C ILE A 49 3.43 1.29 -2.89
N GLY A 50 2.97 2.50 -3.23
CA GLY A 50 2.19 2.73 -4.43
C GLY A 50 2.45 4.09 -5.03
N LYS A 51 1.92 4.30 -6.23
CA LYS A 51 1.98 5.58 -6.95
C LYS A 51 0.73 6.41 -6.67
N VAL A 52 0.91 7.70 -6.40
CA VAL A 52 -0.21 8.66 -6.28
C VAL A 52 -0.64 9.12 -7.67
N SER A 53 -1.94 9.10 -7.95
CA SER A 53 -2.50 9.46 -9.25
C SER A 53 -2.38 10.96 -9.55
N SER A 54 -2.53 11.82 -8.54
CA SER A 54 -2.45 13.26 -8.68
C SER A 54 -2.27 13.95 -7.31
N GLY A 55 -1.73 15.17 -7.35
CA GLY A 55 -1.48 15.98 -6.16
C GLY A 55 -0.08 15.76 -5.57
N ILE A 56 0.21 16.54 -4.52
CA ILE A 56 1.47 16.46 -3.78
C ILE A 56 1.16 15.82 -2.42
N PRO A 57 1.70 14.62 -2.13
CA PRO A 57 1.42 13.94 -0.87
C PRO A 57 2.05 14.66 0.31
N ASN A 58 1.49 14.44 1.50
CA ASN A 58 2.09 14.81 2.78
C ASN A 58 2.06 13.61 3.74
N THR A 59 3.06 13.50 4.62
CA THR A 59 3.02 12.51 5.71
C THR A 59 1.83 12.78 6.63
N GLY A 60 1.16 11.72 7.07
CA GLY A 60 -0.07 11.76 7.87
C GLY A 60 -1.34 11.95 7.05
N GLN A 61 -1.23 12.19 5.74
CA GLN A 61 -2.40 12.30 4.88
C GLN A 61 -3.03 10.94 4.59
N HIS A 62 -4.35 10.91 4.48
CA HIS A 62 -5.08 9.73 4.08
C HIS A 62 -5.04 9.52 2.57
N VAL A 63 -5.06 8.25 2.17
CA VAL A 63 -5.14 7.84 0.77
C VAL A 63 -6.15 6.75 0.59
N LYS A 64 -6.68 6.63 -0.62
CA LYS A 64 -7.52 5.53 -1.05
C LYS A 64 -6.87 4.78 -2.20
N ILE A 65 -6.79 3.47 -2.09
CA ILE A 65 -6.32 2.56 -3.14
C ILE A 65 -7.43 2.49 -4.20
N GLU A 66 -7.12 2.94 -5.41
CA GLU A 66 -8.05 2.94 -6.53
C GLU A 66 -7.85 1.71 -7.42
N LYS A 67 -6.59 1.30 -7.62
CA LYS A 67 -6.25 0.11 -8.40
C LYS A 67 -5.07 -0.62 -7.78
N CYS A 68 -5.09 -1.93 -7.88
CA CYS A 68 -3.96 -2.77 -7.53
C CYS A 68 -3.99 -4.08 -8.32
N GLY A 69 -2.84 -4.72 -8.47
CA GLY A 69 -2.76 -6.01 -9.13
C GLY A 69 -1.33 -6.53 -9.18
N ILE A 70 -1.15 -7.54 -10.02
CA ILE A 70 0.15 -8.16 -10.33
C ILE A 70 0.39 -7.94 -11.82
N ASN A 71 1.54 -7.37 -12.17
CA ASN A 71 2.01 -7.24 -13.55
C ASN A 71 3.45 -7.74 -13.63
N ASP A 72 3.73 -8.70 -14.53
CA ASP A 72 5.05 -9.33 -14.66
C ASP A 72 5.67 -9.73 -13.31
N GLU A 73 4.90 -10.45 -12.48
CA GLU A 73 5.27 -10.89 -11.12
C GLU A 73 5.47 -9.77 -10.08
N ASN A 74 5.30 -8.50 -10.47
CA ASN A 74 5.43 -7.34 -9.60
C ASN A 74 4.06 -6.83 -9.14
N TYR A 75 3.93 -6.59 -7.84
CA TYR A 75 2.74 -5.96 -7.29
C TYR A 75 2.74 -4.46 -7.58
N TYR A 76 1.58 -3.93 -7.97
CA TYR A 76 1.41 -2.48 -8.15
C TYR A 76 0.19 -1.98 -7.39
N PHE A 77 0.26 -0.71 -6.98
CA PHE A 77 -0.80 0.02 -6.30
C PHE A 77 -0.87 1.45 -6.84
N GLU A 78 -2.06 1.88 -7.21
CA GLU A 78 -2.40 3.26 -7.57
C GLU A 78 -3.35 3.82 -6.51
N MET A 79 -3.05 5.02 -6.02
CA MET A 79 -3.80 5.65 -4.94
C MET A 79 -4.19 7.10 -5.23
N SER A 80 -5.32 7.52 -4.69
CA SER A 80 -5.76 8.91 -4.65
C SER A 80 -5.51 9.49 -3.26
N LEU A 81 -5.13 10.76 -3.21
CA LEU A 81 -5.08 11.54 -1.98
C LEU A 81 -6.51 11.91 -1.56
N ILE A 82 -6.83 11.78 -0.27
CA ILE A 82 -8.12 12.19 0.32
C ILE A 82 -7.93 13.15 1.49
#